data_AF-A0AAD9KF46-F1
#
_entry.id   AF-A0AAD9KF46-F1
#
_cell.length_a   1.000
_cell.length_b   1.000
_cell.length_c   1.000
_cell.angle_alpha   90.00
_cell.angle_beta   90.00
_cell.angle_gamma   90.00
#
_symmetry.space_group_name_H-M   'P 1'
#
loop_
_entity.id
_entity.type
_entity.pdbx_description
1 polymer ?
#
loop_
_entity_poly.entity_id
_entity_poly.type
_entity_poly.pdbx_seq_one_letter_code
_entity_poly.pdbx_strand_id
1 'polypeptide(L)'
;MELHASSNYIWNSKTDYLGRGATCNVWKARNKITGRIVAVKVVEHRPMNLRTNQREAEVMRQLKHPNIVQLITMETELATHKEVLVIELCQGGCLKSLLNEPENAFGLAENEFLLVFKHVGGGLQYLREKGIVHRDLKPGNIMRGFAEDGSSVYKLTDFGTARELNDDDDFMTICGTEEYLHPDIYAVALMHTPQEKKFSARVDLWSLGVTLYHAAAGDLPFKAFGGRKNRETMYTILTEKEVGVISGVQMIHNDPIVWSRSLPETSHLSRGLQIQLTPMLAGLMELDPQYAWSFDQFFSAMQQVSSSAKVHVYNVTQMELLWVYLPPGASLHEEITRLTGIPAPDQILLYEGELLRSGKSLCHTTPKSPFFLFSTSLQQTPSFHNDFQFPPLVKKEGGDLIKDLESVQQYRNTSADLECHVRDTALKLRLTDTAIRMFM
;
A
#
# COMPACT_ATOMS: atom_id res chain seq x y z
N MET A 1 -12.42 -30.64 -28.08
CA MET A 1 -13.57 -29.72 -28.16
C MET A 1 -13.13 -28.43 -27.46
N GLU A 2 -13.11 -27.29 -28.15
CA GLU A 2 -12.56 -26.03 -27.59
C GLU A 2 -13.59 -25.25 -26.76
N LEU A 3 -14.86 -25.63 -26.85
CA LEU A 3 -15.98 -25.00 -26.17
C LEU A 3 -16.47 -25.92 -25.05
N HIS A 4 -16.54 -25.37 -23.86
CA HIS A 4 -16.99 -26.04 -22.65
C HIS A 4 -18.29 -25.38 -22.17
N ALA A 5 -19.15 -26.16 -21.53
CA ALA A 5 -20.43 -25.66 -21.03
C ALA A 5 -20.87 -26.40 -19.77
N SER A 6 -21.56 -25.68 -18.89
CA SER A 6 -22.41 -26.23 -17.83
C SER A 6 -23.88 -26.06 -18.21
N SER A 7 -24.82 -26.26 -17.30
CA SER A 7 -26.24 -26.01 -17.55
C SER A 7 -26.48 -24.59 -18.08
N ASN A 8 -25.99 -23.56 -17.39
CA ASN A 8 -26.30 -22.16 -17.70
C ASN A 8 -25.11 -21.35 -18.22
N TYR A 9 -23.90 -21.88 -18.26
CA TYR A 9 -22.69 -21.12 -18.64
C TYR A 9 -21.91 -21.80 -19.76
N ILE A 10 -21.16 -20.98 -20.51
CA ILE A 10 -20.30 -21.42 -21.61
C ILE A 10 -18.97 -20.66 -21.60
N TRP A 11 -17.87 -21.35 -21.91
CA TRP A 11 -16.51 -20.77 -21.99
C TRP A 11 -15.64 -21.50 -23.02
N ASN A 12 -14.67 -20.80 -23.58
CA ASN A 12 -13.73 -21.34 -24.56
C ASN A 12 -12.35 -21.59 -23.90
N SER A 13 -11.83 -22.82 -24.00
CA SER A 13 -10.56 -23.18 -23.34
C SER A 13 -9.32 -22.52 -23.93
N LYS A 14 -9.38 -21.97 -25.15
CA LYS A 14 -8.28 -21.25 -25.79
C LYS A 14 -8.30 -19.74 -25.52
N THR A 15 -9.47 -19.12 -25.60
CA THR A 15 -9.56 -17.64 -25.58
C THR A 15 -9.96 -17.07 -24.24
N ASP A 16 -10.62 -17.86 -23.39
CA ASP A 16 -11.20 -17.36 -22.14
C ASP A 16 -10.38 -17.73 -20.90
N TYR A 17 -9.16 -18.25 -21.04
CA TYR A 17 -8.32 -18.61 -19.90
C TYR A 17 -7.92 -17.36 -19.10
N LEU A 18 -8.22 -17.35 -17.79
CA LEU A 18 -7.89 -16.25 -16.88
C LEU A 18 -6.68 -16.56 -16.00
N GLY A 19 -6.49 -17.83 -15.63
CA GLY A 19 -5.38 -18.24 -14.80
C GLY A 19 -5.51 -19.64 -14.24
N ARG A 20 -4.47 -20.06 -13.52
CA ARG A 20 -4.34 -21.36 -12.87
C ARG A 20 -4.06 -21.17 -11.39
N GLY A 21 -4.88 -21.81 -10.56
CA GLY A 21 -4.61 -22.01 -9.14
C GLY A 21 -3.87 -23.34 -8.92
N ALA A 22 -3.56 -23.67 -7.66
CA ALA A 22 -2.84 -24.90 -7.32
C ALA A 22 -3.58 -26.18 -7.74
N THR A 23 -4.92 -26.17 -7.74
CA THR A 23 -5.77 -27.33 -7.99
C THR A 23 -6.81 -27.12 -9.09
N CYS A 24 -6.86 -25.93 -9.69
CA CYS A 24 -7.91 -25.53 -10.61
C CYS A 24 -7.38 -24.62 -11.72
N ASN A 25 -8.13 -24.50 -12.81
CA ASN A 25 -8.02 -23.30 -13.63
C ASN A 25 -9.30 -22.47 -13.55
N VAL A 26 -9.17 -21.23 -13.99
CA VAL A 26 -10.24 -20.24 -14.02
C VAL A 26 -10.38 -19.74 -15.44
N TRP A 27 -11.61 -19.71 -15.93
CA TRP A 27 -11.96 -19.20 -17.25
C TRP A 27 -13.01 -18.11 -17.14
N LYS A 28 -12.96 -17.15 -18.05
CA LYS A 28 -14.06 -16.24 -18.33
C LYS A 28 -15.19 -17.05 -18.94
N ALA A 29 -16.41 -16.83 -18.48
CA ALA A 29 -17.57 -17.50 -19.03
C ALA A 29 -18.71 -16.51 -19.23
N ARG A 30 -19.72 -16.96 -19.97
CA ARG A 30 -20.94 -16.18 -20.21
C ARG A 30 -22.15 -17.00 -19.80
N ASN A 31 -23.07 -16.36 -19.10
CA ASN A 31 -24.39 -16.93 -18.91
C ASN A 31 -25.10 -17.03 -20.26
N LYS A 32 -25.64 -18.22 -20.59
CA LYS A 32 -26.25 -18.52 -21.89
C LYS A 32 -27.52 -17.72 -22.17
N ILE A 33 -28.21 -17.25 -21.14
CA ILE A 33 -29.48 -16.52 -21.25
C ILE A 33 -29.22 -15.01 -21.19
N THR A 34 -28.54 -14.56 -20.13
CA THR A 34 -28.39 -13.13 -19.84
C THR A 34 -27.19 -12.50 -20.53
N GLY A 35 -26.26 -13.30 -21.07
CA GLY A 35 -24.99 -12.82 -21.61
C GLY A 35 -24.02 -12.27 -20.56
N ARG A 36 -24.40 -12.27 -19.28
CA ARG A 36 -23.58 -11.76 -18.17
C ARG A 36 -22.26 -12.51 -18.11
N ILE A 37 -21.18 -11.75 -18.04
CA ILE A 37 -19.82 -12.28 -17.94
C ILE A 37 -19.52 -12.65 -16.48
N VAL A 38 -18.94 -13.83 -16.29
CA VAL A 38 -18.57 -14.40 -14.99
C VAL A 38 -17.20 -15.08 -15.08
N ALA A 39 -16.66 -15.53 -13.95
CA ALA A 39 -15.53 -16.43 -13.90
C ALA A 39 -15.99 -17.83 -13.46
N VAL A 40 -15.42 -18.87 -14.08
CA VAL A 40 -15.71 -20.27 -13.80
C VAL A 40 -14.42 -20.95 -13.36
N LYS A 41 -14.39 -21.47 -12.13
CA LYS A 41 -13.30 -22.27 -11.58
C LYS A 41 -13.61 -23.74 -11.83
N VAL A 42 -12.76 -24.44 -12.59
CA VAL A 42 -12.86 -25.89 -12.84
C VAL A 42 -11.64 -26.58 -12.25
N VAL A 43 -11.87 -27.63 -11.48
CA VAL A 43 -10.80 -28.42 -10.85
C VAL A 43 -10.17 -29.39 -11.85
N GLU A 44 -8.85 -29.36 -11.96
CA GLU A 44 -8.12 -30.21 -12.91
C GLU A 44 -8.00 -31.65 -12.39
N HIS A 45 -7.63 -31.79 -11.10
CA HIS A 45 -7.32 -33.07 -10.47
C HIS A 45 -8.37 -33.43 -9.42
N ARG A 46 -8.81 -34.71 -9.44
CA ARG A 46 -9.40 -35.33 -8.26
C ARG A 46 -8.24 -35.78 -7.36
N PRO A 47 -7.75 -35.02 -6.36
CA PRO A 47 -7.19 -35.71 -5.21
C PRO A 47 -8.30 -36.60 -4.64
N MET A 48 -7.95 -37.64 -3.91
CA MET A 48 -8.86 -38.61 -3.28
C MET A 48 -9.95 -37.98 -2.39
N ASN A 49 -9.97 -36.66 -2.24
CA ASN A 49 -10.89 -35.86 -1.45
C ASN A 49 -11.82 -35.04 -2.35
N LEU A 50 -12.98 -35.61 -2.72
CA LEU A 50 -14.09 -34.91 -3.39
C LEU A 50 -14.66 -33.71 -2.59
N ARG A 51 -14.19 -33.48 -1.36
CA ARG A 51 -14.77 -32.52 -0.41
C ARG A 51 -14.23 -31.09 -0.51
N THR A 52 -13.18 -30.82 -1.29
CA THR A 52 -12.51 -29.51 -1.29
C THR A 52 -13.36 -28.41 -1.93
N ASN A 53 -13.97 -28.66 -3.09
CA ASN A 53 -14.84 -27.67 -3.75
C ASN A 53 -16.16 -27.47 -3.01
N GLN A 54 -16.71 -28.55 -2.45
CA GLN A 54 -17.93 -28.47 -1.67
C GLN A 54 -17.72 -27.62 -0.43
N ARG A 55 -16.59 -27.79 0.27
CA ARG A 55 -16.19 -26.96 1.39
C ARG A 55 -15.93 -25.51 0.99
N GLU A 56 -15.21 -25.26 -0.11
CA GLU A 56 -15.01 -23.90 -0.63
C GLU A 56 -16.35 -23.23 -0.95
N ALA A 57 -17.27 -23.94 -1.62
CA ALA A 57 -18.60 -23.45 -1.91
C ALA A 57 -19.42 -23.22 -0.63
N GLU A 58 -19.36 -24.10 0.36
CA GLU A 58 -20.02 -23.96 1.66
C GLU A 58 -19.57 -22.70 2.40
N VAL A 59 -18.27 -22.43 2.42
CA VAL A 59 -17.72 -21.19 2.98
C VAL A 59 -18.25 -20.00 2.17
N MET A 60 -18.05 -19.98 0.85
CA MET A 60 -18.43 -18.84 0.01
C MET A 60 -19.95 -18.55 0.00
N ARG A 61 -20.82 -19.55 0.18
CA ARG A 61 -22.28 -19.35 0.29
C ARG A 61 -22.68 -18.45 1.47
N GLN A 62 -21.88 -18.45 2.53
CA GLN A 62 -22.11 -17.66 3.73
C GLN A 62 -21.56 -16.22 3.61
N LEU A 63 -20.79 -15.96 2.55
CA LEU A 63 -20.09 -14.69 2.36
C LEU A 63 -20.82 -13.79 1.37
N LYS A 64 -21.16 -12.59 1.84
CA LYS A 64 -21.74 -11.54 1.01
C LYS A 64 -21.24 -10.19 1.52
N HIS A 65 -20.20 -9.69 0.86
CA HIS A 65 -19.53 -8.45 1.24
C HIS A 65 -18.89 -7.79 0.01
N PRO A 66 -18.87 -6.45 -0.12
CA PRO A 66 -18.27 -5.77 -1.27
C PRO A 66 -16.80 -6.14 -1.52
N ASN A 67 -16.06 -6.50 -0.46
CA ASN A 67 -14.64 -6.89 -0.54
C ASN A 67 -14.38 -8.40 -0.50
N ILE A 68 -15.39 -9.21 -0.82
CA ILE A 68 -15.26 -10.67 -1.00
C ILE A 68 -15.80 -11.05 -2.37
N VAL A 69 -15.09 -11.90 -3.09
CA VAL A 69 -15.55 -12.43 -4.38
C VAL A 69 -16.81 -13.27 -4.17
N GLN A 70 -17.91 -12.84 -4.79
CA GLN A 70 -19.21 -13.50 -4.65
C GLN A 70 -19.27 -14.82 -5.43
N LEU A 71 -19.67 -15.90 -4.75
CA LEU A 71 -20.17 -17.11 -5.40
C LEU A 71 -21.56 -16.84 -5.99
N ILE A 72 -21.70 -17.07 -7.30
CA ILE A 72 -22.98 -16.94 -8.02
C ILE A 72 -23.76 -18.25 -7.93
N THR A 73 -23.12 -19.36 -8.32
CA THR A 73 -23.73 -20.69 -8.28
C THR A 73 -22.64 -21.77 -8.41
N MET A 74 -23.03 -23.02 -8.16
CA MET A 74 -22.23 -24.21 -8.45
C MET A 74 -22.97 -25.04 -9.48
N GLU A 75 -22.27 -25.47 -10.53
CA GLU A 75 -22.84 -26.30 -11.59
C GLU A 75 -21.90 -27.47 -11.91
N THR A 76 -22.31 -28.27 -12.89
CA THR A 76 -21.52 -29.38 -13.40
C THR A 76 -21.23 -29.14 -14.88
N GLU A 77 -19.98 -29.32 -15.29
CA GLU A 77 -19.60 -29.30 -16.71
C GLU A 77 -20.26 -30.48 -17.44
N LEU A 78 -20.93 -30.20 -18.57
CA LEU A 78 -21.74 -31.18 -19.30
C LEU A 78 -20.90 -32.34 -19.87
N ALA A 79 -19.68 -32.07 -20.34
CA ALA A 79 -18.85 -33.06 -21.02
C ALA A 79 -18.05 -33.95 -20.05
N THR A 80 -17.58 -33.39 -18.94
CA THR A 80 -16.64 -34.06 -18.03
C THR A 80 -17.28 -34.47 -16.70
N HIS A 81 -18.49 -33.97 -16.42
CA HIS A 81 -19.16 -34.07 -15.14
C HIS A 81 -18.35 -33.52 -13.94
N LYS A 82 -17.40 -32.61 -14.20
CA LYS A 82 -16.65 -31.92 -13.14
C LYS A 82 -17.51 -30.84 -12.49
N GLU A 83 -17.41 -30.72 -11.17
CA GLU A 83 -17.99 -29.58 -10.44
C GLU A 83 -17.27 -28.29 -10.85
N VAL A 84 -18.05 -27.22 -11.06
CA VAL A 84 -17.56 -25.89 -11.40
C VAL A 84 -18.14 -24.85 -10.45
N LEU A 85 -17.30 -23.94 -9.97
CA LEU A 85 -17.74 -22.79 -9.19
C LEU A 85 -17.87 -21.59 -10.12
N VAL A 86 -19.08 -21.03 -10.20
CA VAL A 86 -19.36 -19.82 -10.95
C VAL A 86 -19.31 -18.64 -9.99
N ILE A 87 -18.36 -17.75 -10.20
CA ILE A 87 -18.06 -16.62 -9.31
C ILE A 87 -18.12 -15.31 -10.10
N GLU A 88 -18.24 -14.18 -9.40
CA GLU A 88 -18.14 -12.87 -10.05
C GLU A 88 -16.78 -12.69 -10.73
N LEU A 89 -16.78 -12.05 -11.91
CA LEU A 89 -15.54 -11.71 -12.60
C LEU A 89 -15.08 -10.32 -12.19
N CYS A 90 -13.87 -10.24 -11.64
CA CYS A 90 -13.15 -8.99 -11.42
C CYS A 90 -12.27 -8.68 -12.64
N GLN A 91 -12.60 -7.63 -13.39
CA GLN A 91 -11.99 -7.35 -14.70
C GLN A 91 -10.56 -6.80 -14.62
N GLY A 92 -10.15 -6.20 -13.49
CA GLY A 92 -8.84 -5.61 -13.27
C GLY A 92 -7.74 -6.60 -12.89
N GLY A 93 -8.00 -7.91 -13.00
CA GLY A 93 -7.05 -8.96 -12.61
C GLY A 93 -6.89 -9.07 -11.09
N CYS A 94 -5.72 -9.50 -10.63
CA CYS A 94 -5.38 -9.54 -9.21
C CYS A 94 -4.30 -8.51 -8.86
N LEU A 95 -4.18 -8.20 -7.57
CA LEU A 95 -3.19 -7.26 -7.04
C LEU A 95 -1.77 -7.67 -7.41
N LYS A 96 -1.46 -8.98 -7.51
CA LYS A 96 -0.16 -9.45 -8.00
C LYS A 96 0.16 -8.94 -9.41
N SER A 97 -0.82 -8.96 -10.31
CA SER A 97 -0.63 -8.46 -11.67
C SER A 97 -0.36 -6.97 -11.68
N LEU A 98 -1.09 -6.20 -10.84
CA LEU A 98 -0.89 -4.77 -10.67
C LEU A 98 0.52 -4.45 -10.14
N LEU A 99 0.99 -5.18 -9.13
CA LEU A 99 2.34 -4.99 -8.56
C LEU A 99 3.48 -5.34 -9.53
N ASN A 100 3.21 -6.20 -10.52
CA ASN A 100 4.18 -6.53 -11.56
C ASN A 100 4.25 -5.48 -12.67
N GLU A 101 3.37 -4.48 -12.69
CA GLU A 101 3.44 -3.39 -13.66
C GLU A 101 4.67 -2.51 -13.35
N PRO A 102 5.46 -2.10 -14.37
CA PRO A 102 6.70 -1.36 -14.14
C PRO A 102 6.55 -0.07 -13.33
N GLU A 103 5.40 0.59 -13.44
CA GLU A 103 5.07 1.81 -12.67
C GLU A 103 4.92 1.56 -11.16
N ASN A 104 4.68 0.31 -10.76
CA ASN A 104 4.51 -0.10 -9.37
C ASN A 104 5.74 -0.83 -8.80
N ALA A 105 6.87 -0.79 -9.51
CA ALA A 105 8.11 -1.49 -9.11
C ALA A 105 8.65 -1.05 -7.73
N PHE A 106 8.28 0.16 -7.26
CA PHE A 106 8.62 0.68 -5.93
C PHE A 106 7.39 0.87 -5.03
N GLY A 107 6.32 0.14 -5.31
CA GLY A 107 5.06 0.18 -4.58
C GLY A 107 3.97 0.94 -5.32
N LEU A 108 2.73 0.78 -4.84
CA LEU A 108 1.57 1.45 -5.41
C LEU A 108 1.59 2.94 -5.09
N ALA A 109 1.00 3.73 -5.99
CA ALA A 109 0.63 5.10 -5.69
C ALA A 109 -0.25 5.15 -4.43
N GLU A 110 -0.05 6.16 -3.58
CA GLU A 110 -0.64 6.21 -2.24
C GLU A 110 -2.17 6.07 -2.21
N ASN A 111 -2.88 6.68 -3.16
CA ASN A 111 -4.34 6.56 -3.24
C ASN A 111 -4.77 5.12 -3.55
N GLU A 112 -4.03 4.42 -4.40
CA GLU A 112 -4.31 3.03 -4.75
C GLU A 112 -3.96 2.09 -3.58
N PHE A 113 -2.85 2.35 -2.89
CA PHE A 113 -2.47 1.64 -1.66
C PHE A 113 -3.57 1.75 -0.59
N LEU A 114 -4.14 2.95 -0.39
CA LEU A 114 -5.23 3.14 0.58
C LEU A 114 -6.50 2.39 0.20
N LEU A 115 -6.80 2.25 -1.10
CA LEU A 115 -7.90 1.41 -1.56
C LEU A 115 -7.64 -0.06 -1.22
N VAL A 116 -6.42 -0.56 -1.48
CA VAL A 116 -6.01 -1.92 -1.06
C VAL A 116 -6.16 -2.08 0.45
N PHE A 117 -5.57 -1.18 1.24
CA PHE A 117 -5.57 -1.21 2.69
C PHE A 117 -7.00 -1.26 3.27
N LYS A 118 -7.88 -0.35 2.82
CA LYS A 118 -9.27 -0.28 3.27
C LYS A 118 -10.08 -1.50 2.85
N HIS A 119 -10.00 -1.90 1.59
CA HIS A 119 -10.83 -2.97 1.04
C HIS A 119 -10.41 -4.35 1.53
N VAL A 120 -9.11 -4.63 1.58
CA VAL A 120 -8.57 -5.89 2.12
C VAL A 120 -8.84 -5.97 3.62
N GLY A 121 -8.63 -4.88 4.35
CA GLY A 121 -8.94 -4.81 5.78
C GLY A 121 -10.44 -5.04 6.07
N GLY A 122 -11.34 -4.39 5.32
CA GLY A 122 -12.78 -4.62 5.44
C GLY A 122 -13.21 -6.05 5.07
N GLY A 123 -12.60 -6.64 4.04
CA GLY A 123 -12.80 -8.05 3.71
C GLY A 123 -12.38 -8.98 4.85
N LEU A 124 -11.21 -8.75 5.44
CA LEU A 124 -10.70 -9.54 6.55
C LEU A 124 -11.53 -9.37 7.84
N GLN A 125 -12.00 -8.14 8.12
CA GLN A 125 -12.93 -7.87 9.22
C GLN A 125 -14.21 -8.68 9.07
N TYR A 126 -14.81 -8.68 7.88
CA TYR A 126 -16.01 -9.47 7.60
C TYR A 126 -15.76 -10.99 7.76
N LEU A 127 -14.60 -11.50 7.35
CA LEU A 127 -14.24 -12.91 7.60
C LEU A 127 -14.15 -13.22 9.09
N ARG A 128 -13.53 -12.32 9.87
CA ARG A 128 -13.40 -12.48 11.32
C ARG A 128 -14.78 -12.51 12.00
N GLU A 129 -15.70 -11.63 11.61
CA GLU A 129 -17.10 -11.62 12.09
C GLU A 129 -17.86 -12.90 11.77
N LYS A 130 -17.46 -13.62 10.71
CA LYS A 130 -18.00 -14.93 10.33
C LYS A 130 -17.24 -16.11 10.92
N GLY A 131 -16.21 -15.88 11.74
CA GLY A 131 -15.38 -16.95 12.31
C GLY A 131 -14.57 -17.69 11.25
N ILE A 132 -14.21 -17.04 10.13
CA ILE A 132 -13.50 -17.67 9.01
C ILE A 132 -12.07 -17.15 8.93
N VAL A 133 -11.12 -18.08 8.79
CA VAL A 133 -9.70 -17.81 8.53
C VAL A 133 -9.38 -18.22 7.09
N HIS A 134 -8.74 -17.32 6.34
CA HIS A 134 -8.45 -17.48 4.92
C HIS A 134 -7.27 -18.42 4.64
N ARG A 135 -6.15 -18.24 5.36
CA ARG A 135 -4.92 -19.05 5.37
C ARG A 135 -4.04 -19.03 4.11
N ASP A 136 -4.45 -18.32 3.06
CA ASP A 136 -3.61 -18.07 1.86
C ASP A 136 -3.80 -16.63 1.36
N LEU A 137 -3.79 -15.65 2.26
CA LEU A 137 -3.91 -14.24 1.91
C LEU A 137 -2.61 -13.77 1.23
N LYS A 138 -2.71 -13.27 0.00
CA LYS A 138 -1.57 -12.78 -0.79
C LYS A 138 -2.09 -11.92 -1.95
N PRO A 139 -1.24 -11.11 -2.62
CA PRO A 139 -1.63 -10.32 -3.79
C PRO A 139 -2.30 -11.12 -4.92
N GLY A 140 -1.94 -12.40 -5.09
CA GLY A 140 -2.54 -13.27 -6.10
C GLY A 140 -4.02 -13.63 -5.82
N ASN A 141 -4.45 -13.56 -4.56
CA ASN A 141 -5.79 -13.89 -4.10
C ASN A 141 -6.60 -12.64 -3.72
N ILE A 142 -6.14 -11.46 -4.14
CA ILE A 142 -6.84 -10.19 -4.00
C ILE A 142 -7.18 -9.70 -5.40
N MET A 143 -8.45 -9.81 -5.76
CA MET A 143 -8.96 -9.42 -7.07
C MET A 143 -9.24 -7.92 -7.13
N ARG A 144 -9.09 -7.32 -8.31
CA ARG A 144 -9.37 -5.91 -8.58
C ARG A 144 -10.56 -5.79 -9.53
N GLY A 145 -11.62 -5.16 -9.08
CA GLY A 145 -12.74 -4.66 -9.88
C GLY A 145 -12.72 -3.14 -9.97
N PHE A 146 -13.75 -2.57 -10.58
CA PHE A 146 -13.93 -1.13 -10.72
C PHE A 146 -15.32 -0.74 -10.25
N ALA A 147 -15.41 0.34 -9.46
CA ALA A 147 -16.67 0.99 -9.12
C ALA A 147 -17.19 1.81 -10.30
N GLU A 148 -18.41 2.36 -10.17
CA GLU A 148 -19.05 3.16 -11.22
C GLU A 148 -18.28 4.46 -11.54
N ASP A 149 -17.57 5.01 -10.55
CA ASP A 149 -16.71 6.19 -10.70
C ASP A 149 -15.31 5.85 -11.30
N GLY A 150 -15.07 4.58 -11.62
CA GLY A 150 -13.80 4.08 -12.14
C GLY A 150 -12.74 3.78 -11.08
N SER A 151 -13.01 4.00 -9.79
CA SER A 151 -12.08 3.68 -8.71
C SER A 151 -11.93 2.16 -8.54
N SER A 152 -10.75 1.72 -8.11
CA SER A 152 -10.48 0.30 -7.87
C SER A 152 -11.26 -0.22 -6.66
N VAL A 153 -11.84 -1.42 -6.79
CA VAL A 153 -12.45 -2.16 -5.68
C VAL A 153 -11.72 -3.48 -5.51
N TYR A 154 -11.16 -3.71 -4.32
CA TYR A 154 -10.40 -4.94 -4.04
C TYR A 154 -11.26 -5.96 -3.31
N LYS A 155 -11.09 -7.24 -3.67
CA LYS A 155 -11.90 -8.35 -3.15
C LYS A 155 -11.06 -9.59 -2.86
N LEU A 156 -11.23 -10.19 -1.69
CA LEU A 156 -10.60 -11.47 -1.36
C LEU A 156 -11.25 -12.62 -2.14
N THR A 157 -10.45 -13.58 -2.59
CA THR A 157 -10.90 -14.78 -3.32
C THR A 157 -10.07 -16.00 -2.94
N ASP A 158 -10.45 -17.16 -3.47
CA ASP A 158 -9.77 -18.46 -3.31
C ASP A 158 -9.82 -18.99 -1.88
N PHE A 159 -11.02 -19.37 -1.46
CA PHE A 159 -11.31 -19.92 -0.13
C PHE A 159 -11.04 -21.42 -0.03
N GLY A 160 -10.29 -22.01 -0.98
CA GLY A 160 -10.00 -23.45 -1.00
C GLY A 160 -9.20 -23.93 0.22
N THR A 161 -8.47 -23.03 0.88
CA THR A 161 -7.73 -23.28 2.13
C THR A 161 -8.46 -22.80 3.38
N ALA A 162 -9.56 -22.08 3.21
CA ALA A 162 -10.25 -21.40 4.29
C ALA A 162 -10.90 -22.39 5.26
N ARG A 163 -11.07 -21.94 6.50
CA ARG A 163 -11.64 -22.76 7.57
C ARG A 163 -12.42 -21.90 8.54
N GLU A 164 -13.58 -22.40 8.96
CA GLU A 164 -14.31 -21.91 10.12
C GLU A 164 -13.57 -22.34 11.40
N LEU A 165 -13.33 -21.39 12.29
CA LEU A 165 -12.77 -21.57 13.62
C LEU A 165 -13.70 -20.92 14.64
N ASN A 166 -13.97 -21.61 15.75
CA ASN A 166 -14.44 -20.93 16.95
C ASN A 166 -13.28 -20.18 17.62
N ASP A 167 -13.56 -19.26 18.54
CA ASP A 167 -12.55 -18.33 19.08
C ASP A 167 -11.33 -18.99 19.76
N ASP A 168 -11.45 -20.25 20.20
CA ASP A 168 -10.37 -21.05 20.80
C ASP A 168 -9.89 -22.22 19.91
N ASP A 169 -10.34 -22.29 18.65
CA ASP A 169 -10.01 -23.41 17.77
C ASP A 169 -8.67 -23.22 17.07
N ASP A 170 -7.82 -24.23 17.20
CA ASP A 170 -6.56 -24.33 16.50
C ASP A 170 -6.59 -25.36 15.37
N PHE A 171 -5.71 -25.19 14.38
CA PHE A 171 -5.57 -26.14 13.27
C PHE A 171 -4.13 -26.64 13.08
N MET A 172 -3.99 -27.80 12.42
CA MET A 172 -2.69 -28.42 12.10
C MET A 172 -2.42 -28.55 10.59
N THR A 173 -3.41 -28.28 9.73
CA THR A 173 -3.24 -28.43 8.28
C THR A 173 -2.31 -27.36 7.72
N ILE A 174 -1.32 -27.77 6.93
CA ILE A 174 -0.34 -26.89 6.30
C ILE A 174 -0.85 -26.47 4.91
N CYS A 175 -0.95 -25.17 4.67
CA CYS A 175 -1.23 -24.59 3.36
C CYS A 175 -0.74 -23.14 3.32
N GLY A 176 -0.75 -22.57 2.12
CA GLY A 176 -0.40 -21.17 1.89
C GLY A 176 0.76 -21.03 0.91
N THR A 177 1.10 -19.79 0.60
CA THR A 177 2.15 -19.46 -0.36
C THR A 177 3.41 -19.04 0.36
N GLU A 178 4.52 -19.76 0.09
CA GLU A 178 5.80 -19.70 0.80
C GLU A 178 6.21 -18.29 1.24
N GLU A 179 6.14 -17.30 0.33
CA GLU A 179 6.59 -15.94 0.59
C GLU A 179 5.74 -15.14 1.58
N TYR A 180 4.53 -15.62 1.90
CA TYR A 180 3.54 -14.95 2.76
C TYR A 180 3.21 -15.77 4.02
N LEU A 181 3.88 -16.91 4.21
CA LEU A 181 3.61 -17.80 5.33
C LEU A 181 4.07 -17.21 6.66
N HIS A 182 3.24 -17.42 7.68
CA HIS A 182 3.65 -17.23 9.07
C HIS A 182 4.85 -18.14 9.40
N PRO A 183 5.84 -17.69 10.19
CA PRO A 183 7.07 -18.45 10.45
C PRO A 183 6.84 -19.84 11.05
N ASP A 184 5.86 -19.99 11.95
CA ASP A 184 5.48 -21.31 12.49
C ASP A 184 4.94 -22.25 11.39
N ILE A 185 4.17 -21.75 10.42
CA ILE A 185 3.72 -22.57 9.29
C ILE A 185 4.92 -22.91 8.40
N TYR A 186 5.81 -21.95 8.16
CA TYR A 186 7.03 -22.15 7.37
C TYR A 186 7.92 -23.26 7.97
N ALA A 187 8.11 -23.27 9.29
CA ALA A 187 8.88 -24.28 10.02
C ALA A 187 8.36 -25.71 9.77
N VAL A 188 7.05 -25.90 9.89
CA VAL A 188 6.44 -27.22 9.70
C VAL A 188 6.39 -27.59 8.21
N ALA A 189 6.05 -26.65 7.33
CA ALA A 189 5.84 -26.87 5.91
C ALA A 189 7.13 -27.16 5.12
N LEU A 190 8.20 -26.41 5.42
CA LEU A 190 9.38 -26.31 4.56
C LEU A 190 10.67 -26.73 5.25
N MET A 191 10.73 -26.62 6.58
CA MET A 191 11.86 -27.09 7.40
C MET A 191 11.61 -28.50 7.98
N HIS A 192 10.41 -29.07 7.79
CA HIS A 192 9.99 -30.36 8.36
C HIS A 192 10.26 -30.48 9.86
N THR A 193 10.20 -29.36 10.58
CA THR A 193 10.42 -29.33 12.02
C THR A 193 9.14 -29.80 12.70
N PRO A 194 9.17 -30.88 13.51
CA PRO A 194 8.01 -31.30 14.28
C PRO A 194 7.71 -30.21 15.30
N GLN A 195 6.59 -29.50 15.11
CA GLN A 195 6.03 -28.65 16.14
C GLN A 195 4.65 -29.19 16.48
N GLU A 196 4.39 -29.43 17.77
CA GLU A 196 3.03 -29.62 18.30
C GLU A 196 2.26 -28.28 18.35
N LYS A 197 2.71 -27.28 17.57
CA LYS A 197 2.10 -25.95 17.55
C LYS A 197 0.80 -25.99 16.78
N LYS A 198 -0.18 -25.48 17.47
CA LYS A 198 -1.52 -25.18 17.04
C LYS A 198 -1.52 -23.78 16.39
N PHE A 199 -2.03 -23.67 15.16
CA PHE A 199 -2.07 -22.39 14.43
C PHE A 199 -3.39 -21.66 14.72
N SER A 200 -3.31 -20.34 14.94
CA SER A 200 -4.45 -19.47 15.21
C SER A 200 -4.81 -18.59 14.00
N ALA A 201 -5.90 -17.83 14.09
CA ALA A 201 -6.31 -16.85 13.07
C ALA A 201 -5.26 -15.77 12.76
N ARG A 202 -4.25 -15.60 13.63
CA ARG A 202 -3.16 -14.62 13.46
C ARG A 202 -2.31 -14.86 12.20
N VAL A 203 -2.36 -16.05 11.61
CA VAL A 203 -1.65 -16.33 10.36
C VAL A 203 -2.10 -15.41 9.23
N ASP A 204 -3.37 -15.00 9.21
CA ASP A 204 -3.89 -14.04 8.23
C ASP A 204 -3.37 -12.63 8.48
N LEU A 205 -3.13 -12.23 9.73
CA LEU A 205 -2.52 -10.94 10.07
C LEU A 205 -1.07 -10.86 9.59
N TRP A 206 -0.30 -11.94 9.74
CA TRP A 206 1.05 -12.02 9.19
C TRP A 206 1.03 -11.88 7.66
N SER A 207 0.23 -12.71 6.99
CA SER A 207 0.11 -12.68 5.54
C SER A 207 -0.40 -11.32 5.02
N LEU A 208 -1.26 -10.64 5.79
CA LEU A 208 -1.69 -9.28 5.53
C LEU A 208 -0.52 -8.30 5.65
N GLY A 209 0.27 -8.37 6.72
CA GLY A 209 1.45 -7.53 6.92
C GLY A 209 2.43 -7.64 5.76
N VAL A 210 2.76 -8.87 5.33
CA VAL A 210 3.62 -9.11 4.16
C VAL A 210 2.99 -8.55 2.88
N THR A 211 1.68 -8.72 2.70
CA THR A 211 0.94 -8.20 1.53
C THR A 211 0.94 -6.67 1.48
N LEU A 212 0.70 -6.01 2.62
CA LEU A 212 0.71 -4.55 2.72
C LEU A 212 2.13 -3.99 2.54
N TYR A 213 3.16 -4.65 3.09
CA TYR A 213 4.54 -4.27 2.80
C TYR A 213 4.83 -4.35 1.30
N HIS A 214 4.47 -5.46 0.65
CA HIS A 214 4.68 -5.63 -0.80
C HIS A 214 3.94 -4.56 -1.60
N ALA A 215 2.71 -4.22 -1.23
CA ALA A 215 1.97 -3.14 -1.87
C ALA A 215 2.59 -1.76 -1.66
N ALA A 216 3.24 -1.51 -0.51
CA ALA A 216 3.89 -0.24 -0.18
C ALA A 216 5.30 -0.08 -0.78
N ALA A 217 6.04 -1.18 -0.92
CA ALA A 217 7.45 -1.17 -1.29
C ALA A 217 7.72 -1.70 -2.71
N GLY A 218 6.77 -2.41 -3.33
CA GLY A 218 6.95 -3.08 -4.62
C GLY A 218 7.75 -4.38 -4.55
N ASP A 219 8.19 -4.78 -3.36
CA ASP A 219 9.01 -5.97 -3.12
C ASP A 219 8.68 -6.62 -1.78
N LEU A 220 9.10 -7.86 -1.58
CA LEU A 220 8.85 -8.64 -0.36
C LEU A 220 9.70 -8.13 0.83
N PRO A 221 9.15 -8.14 2.06
CA PRO A 221 9.89 -7.72 3.26
C PRO A 221 11.03 -8.67 3.64
N PHE A 222 10.88 -9.96 3.38
CA PHE A 222 11.82 -10.99 3.82
C PHE A 222 12.36 -11.73 2.61
N LYS A 223 13.68 -11.65 2.40
CA LYS A 223 14.35 -12.22 1.23
C LYS A 223 15.69 -12.82 1.61
N ALA A 224 15.82 -14.13 1.41
CA ALA A 224 17.11 -14.81 1.45
C ALA A 224 17.80 -14.72 0.09
N PHE A 225 19.14 -14.66 0.09
CA PHE A 225 19.90 -14.78 -1.15
C PHE A 225 19.62 -16.15 -1.79
N GLY A 226 19.34 -16.16 -3.10
CA GLY A 226 18.93 -17.38 -3.82
C GLY A 226 17.43 -17.72 -3.69
N GLY A 227 16.65 -16.90 -2.98
CA GLY A 227 15.20 -17.01 -2.86
C GLY A 227 14.76 -18.32 -2.21
N ARG A 228 13.71 -18.94 -2.76
CA ARG A 228 13.05 -20.17 -2.24
C ARG A 228 13.98 -21.37 -2.03
N LYS A 229 15.18 -21.35 -2.62
CA LYS A 229 16.16 -22.43 -2.45
C LYS A 229 16.90 -22.34 -1.12
N ASN A 230 17.02 -21.16 -0.53
CA ASN A 230 17.75 -20.93 0.72
C ASN A 230 16.77 -20.84 1.89
N ARG A 231 16.23 -22.00 2.28
CA ARG A 231 15.15 -22.08 3.26
C ARG A 231 15.65 -21.81 4.67
N GLU A 232 16.88 -22.20 4.97
CA GLU A 232 17.55 -22.01 6.25
C GLU A 232 17.71 -20.52 6.54
N THR A 233 18.30 -19.75 5.62
CA THR A 233 18.43 -18.31 5.81
C THR A 233 17.06 -17.62 5.85
N MET A 234 16.10 -18.05 5.03
CA MET A 234 14.74 -17.50 5.11
C MET A 234 14.12 -17.76 6.48
N TYR A 235 14.26 -18.97 7.03
CA TYR A 235 13.76 -19.30 8.35
C TYR A 235 14.42 -18.43 9.43
N THR A 236 15.75 -18.25 9.39
CA THR A 236 16.47 -17.30 10.26
C THR A 236 15.92 -15.88 10.13
N ILE A 237 15.70 -15.38 8.91
CA ILE A 237 15.12 -14.05 8.67
C ILE A 237 13.75 -13.91 9.36
N LEU A 238 12.94 -14.96 9.28
CA LEU A 238 11.57 -14.96 9.79
C LEU A 238 11.50 -15.07 11.32
N THR A 239 12.44 -15.77 11.97
CA THR A 239 12.39 -16.08 13.40
C THR A 239 13.32 -15.27 14.28
N GLU A 240 14.45 -14.79 13.75
CA GLU A 240 15.47 -14.07 14.54
C GLU A 240 15.39 -12.55 14.41
N LYS A 241 14.43 -12.03 13.64
CA LYS A 241 14.21 -10.58 13.54
C LYS A 241 13.89 -9.99 14.92
N GLU A 242 14.43 -8.81 15.20
CA GLU A 242 14.11 -8.08 16.43
C GLU A 242 12.68 -7.51 16.42
N VAL A 243 12.12 -7.27 17.61
CA VAL A 243 10.82 -6.60 17.76
C VAL A 243 10.84 -5.27 17.04
N GLY A 244 9.87 -5.02 16.17
CA GLY A 244 9.75 -3.77 15.39
C GLY A 244 10.47 -3.74 14.05
N VAL A 245 11.24 -4.78 13.70
CA VAL A 245 11.81 -4.96 12.36
C VAL A 245 10.71 -5.41 11.40
N ILE A 246 10.62 -4.73 10.25
CA ILE A 246 9.58 -4.97 9.23
C ILE A 246 10.14 -5.61 7.94
N SER A 247 11.46 -5.64 7.77
CA SER A 247 12.11 -6.30 6.63
C SER A 247 13.49 -6.82 6.97
N GLY A 248 13.87 -7.93 6.35
CA GLY A 248 15.17 -8.58 6.47
C GLY A 248 15.59 -9.14 5.12
N VAL A 249 16.65 -8.58 4.54
CA VAL A 249 17.08 -8.93 3.18
C VAL A 249 18.55 -9.30 3.15
N GLN A 250 18.85 -10.48 2.63
CA GLN A 250 20.21 -10.90 2.28
C GLN A 250 20.41 -10.75 0.77
N MET A 251 21.23 -9.77 0.37
CA MET A 251 21.44 -9.43 -1.04
C MET A 251 22.52 -10.28 -1.72
N ILE A 252 23.50 -10.75 -0.95
CA ILE A 252 24.67 -11.50 -1.45
C ILE A 252 24.82 -12.76 -0.60
N HIS A 253 25.30 -13.85 -1.23
CA HIS A 253 25.57 -15.10 -0.52
C HIS A 253 26.53 -14.89 0.65
N ASN A 254 26.15 -15.35 1.84
CA ASN A 254 26.91 -15.26 3.10
C ASN A 254 27.14 -13.84 3.66
N ASP A 255 26.57 -12.80 3.04
CA ASP A 255 26.54 -11.48 3.65
C ASP A 255 25.55 -11.44 4.82
N PRO A 256 25.74 -10.51 5.79
CA PRO A 256 24.76 -10.26 6.84
C PRO A 256 23.38 -9.93 6.27
N ILE A 257 22.34 -10.29 7.01
CA ILE A 257 20.97 -9.86 6.72
C ILE A 257 20.86 -8.37 7.04
N VAL A 258 20.38 -7.59 6.07
CA VAL A 258 20.07 -6.17 6.26
C VAL A 258 18.67 -6.05 6.83
N TRP A 259 18.59 -5.65 8.09
CA TRP A 259 17.35 -5.44 8.82
C TRP A 259 16.90 -3.97 8.74
N SER A 260 15.59 -3.74 8.58
CA SER A 260 15.03 -2.39 8.63
C SER A 260 13.73 -2.33 9.42
N ARG A 261 13.55 -1.20 10.10
CA ARG A 261 12.36 -0.81 10.85
C ARG A 261 11.54 0.25 10.09
N SER A 262 11.90 0.54 8.85
CA SER A 262 11.27 1.56 7.99
C SER A 262 11.06 1.00 6.59
N LEU A 263 10.04 1.52 5.90
CA LEU A 263 9.86 1.26 4.48
C LEU A 263 11.04 1.81 3.67
N PRO A 264 11.35 1.23 2.49
CA PRO A 264 12.40 1.75 1.63
C PRO A 264 12.13 3.21 1.22
N GLU A 265 13.18 4.01 1.09
CA GLU A 265 13.08 5.41 0.64
C GLU A 265 12.47 5.55 -0.76
N THR A 266 12.57 4.50 -1.58
CA THR A 266 11.96 4.44 -2.92
C THR A 266 10.45 4.30 -2.88
N SER A 267 9.84 4.00 -1.73
CA SER A 267 8.39 3.83 -1.61
C SER A 267 7.64 5.07 -2.09
N HIS A 268 6.59 4.86 -2.86
CA HIS A 268 5.71 5.94 -3.33
C HIS A 268 4.79 6.50 -2.23
N LEU A 269 4.80 5.93 -1.02
CA LEU A 269 3.99 6.41 0.09
C LEU A 269 4.62 7.65 0.73
N SER A 270 3.81 8.66 1.01
CA SER A 270 4.20 9.86 1.75
C SER A 270 4.69 9.51 3.15
N ARG A 271 5.59 10.34 3.67
CA ARG A 271 6.14 10.15 5.02
C ARG A 271 5.05 10.09 6.09
N GLY A 272 3.97 10.85 5.92
CA GLY A 272 2.82 10.83 6.82
C GLY A 272 2.12 9.49 6.88
N LEU A 273 1.88 8.85 5.73
CA LEU A 273 1.30 7.51 5.72
C LEU A 273 2.29 6.46 6.24
N GLN A 274 3.58 6.56 5.90
CA GLN A 274 4.61 5.63 6.38
C GLN A 274 4.69 5.59 7.92
N ILE A 275 4.56 6.74 8.59
CA ILE A 275 4.57 6.83 10.06
C ILE A 275 3.36 6.11 10.68
N GLN A 276 2.21 6.17 10.02
CA GLN A 276 1.02 5.44 10.47
C GLN A 276 1.17 3.93 10.20
N LEU A 277 1.69 3.56 9.03
CA LEU A 277 1.73 2.19 8.53
C LEU A 277 2.83 1.33 9.19
N THR A 278 4.02 1.90 9.43
CA THR A 278 5.20 1.16 9.89
C THR A 278 4.97 0.44 11.23
N PRO A 279 4.37 1.06 12.27
CA PRO A 279 4.02 0.36 13.50
C PRO A 279 3.02 -0.78 13.28
N MET A 280 2.09 -0.63 12.32
CA MET A 280 1.14 -1.69 11.96
C MET A 280 1.87 -2.87 11.35
N LEU A 281 2.75 -2.62 10.37
CA LEU A 281 3.54 -3.67 9.72
C LEU A 281 4.40 -4.44 10.74
N ALA A 282 5.05 -3.72 11.65
CA ALA A 282 5.80 -4.29 12.75
C ALA A 282 4.94 -5.22 13.62
N GLY A 283 3.76 -4.76 14.04
CA GLY A 283 2.86 -5.54 14.88
C GLY A 283 2.19 -6.72 14.17
N LEU A 284 1.85 -6.57 12.89
CA LEU A 284 1.27 -7.64 12.07
C LEU A 284 2.27 -8.76 11.80
N MET A 285 3.53 -8.41 11.57
CA MET A 285 4.62 -9.34 11.32
C MET A 285 5.44 -9.55 12.60
N GLU A 286 4.79 -9.85 13.72
CA GLU A 286 5.47 -10.12 15.01
C GLU A 286 5.11 -11.51 15.54
N LEU A 287 6.14 -12.19 16.05
CA LEU A 287 6.05 -13.54 16.61
C LEU A 287 5.84 -13.52 18.11
N ASP A 288 6.38 -12.52 18.82
CA ASP A 288 6.18 -12.40 20.25
C ASP A 288 4.74 -11.94 20.55
N PRO A 289 3.90 -12.78 21.21
CA PRO A 289 2.51 -12.44 21.50
C PRO A 289 2.33 -11.16 22.32
N GLN A 290 3.35 -10.71 23.07
CA GLN A 290 3.32 -9.47 23.85
C GLN A 290 3.25 -8.22 22.96
N TYR A 291 3.95 -8.25 21.83
CA TYR A 291 4.09 -7.10 20.92
C TYR A 291 3.25 -7.24 19.65
N ALA A 292 2.84 -8.48 19.34
CA ALA A 292 2.17 -8.78 18.10
C ALA A 292 0.70 -8.33 18.12
N TRP A 293 0.28 -7.63 17.07
CA TRP A 293 -1.03 -6.99 16.98
C TRP A 293 -2.20 -7.98 16.97
N SER A 294 -3.29 -7.58 17.62
CA SER A 294 -4.60 -8.24 17.49
C SER A 294 -5.38 -7.71 16.28
N PHE A 295 -6.44 -8.42 15.92
CA PHE A 295 -7.40 -7.96 14.91
C PHE A 295 -8.01 -6.60 15.30
N ASP A 296 -8.41 -6.42 16.56
CA ASP A 296 -9.04 -5.18 17.02
C ASP A 296 -8.09 -3.98 16.94
N GLN A 297 -6.81 -4.17 17.27
CA GLN A 297 -5.79 -3.14 17.11
C GLN A 297 -5.62 -2.75 15.64
N PHE A 298 -5.53 -3.75 14.75
CA PHE A 298 -5.43 -3.50 13.32
C PHE A 298 -6.64 -2.77 12.76
N PHE A 299 -7.87 -3.22 13.06
CA PHE A 299 -9.09 -2.59 12.57
C PHE A 299 -9.29 -1.18 13.12
N SER A 300 -8.95 -0.95 14.39
CA SER A 300 -8.98 0.39 14.99
C SER A 300 -8.00 1.34 14.30
N ALA A 301 -6.77 0.88 14.04
CA ALA A 301 -5.76 1.66 13.32
C ALA A 301 -6.18 1.94 11.87
N MET A 302 -6.79 0.96 11.19
CA MET A 302 -7.35 1.13 9.85
C MET A 302 -8.47 2.18 9.84
N GLN A 303 -9.37 2.14 10.82
CA GLN A 303 -10.44 3.13 10.96
C GLN A 303 -9.88 4.52 11.22
N GLN A 304 -8.86 4.64 12.07
CA GLN A 304 -8.18 5.91 12.33
C GLN A 304 -7.64 6.52 11.03
N VAL A 305 -6.82 5.78 10.28
CA VAL A 305 -6.26 6.24 8.99
C VAL A 305 -7.35 6.62 8.00
N SER A 306 -8.43 5.83 7.94
CA SER A 306 -9.56 6.08 7.03
C SER A 306 -10.39 7.31 7.42
N SER A 307 -10.45 7.64 8.72
CA SER A 307 -11.19 8.79 9.25
C SER A 307 -10.38 10.08 9.28
N SER A 308 -9.06 10.00 9.12
CA SER A 308 -8.18 11.16 9.11
C SER A 308 -8.42 12.05 7.90
N ALA A 309 -8.46 13.37 8.14
CA ALA A 309 -8.40 14.34 7.05
C ALA A 309 -6.99 14.35 6.46
N LYS A 310 -6.88 14.37 5.13
CA LYS A 310 -5.60 14.56 4.44
C LYS A 310 -5.32 16.05 4.27
N VAL A 311 -4.30 16.54 4.97
CA VAL A 311 -3.88 17.95 4.91
C VAL A 311 -2.50 18.02 4.25
N HIS A 312 -2.38 18.82 3.20
CA HIS A 312 -1.14 19.02 2.46
C HIS A 312 -0.39 20.23 3.02
N VAL A 313 0.86 20.03 3.42
CA VAL A 313 1.72 21.06 4.01
C VAL A 313 3.05 21.07 3.27
N TYR A 314 3.37 22.16 2.59
CA TYR A 314 4.66 22.35 1.93
C TYR A 314 5.66 22.97 2.92
N ASN A 315 6.65 22.20 3.32
CA ASN A 315 7.76 22.69 4.13
C ASN A 315 8.72 23.48 3.25
N VAL A 316 8.74 24.81 3.42
CA VAL A 316 9.53 25.71 2.57
C VAL A 316 11.03 25.53 2.82
N THR A 317 11.43 25.24 4.06
CA THR A 317 12.85 25.05 4.42
C THR A 317 13.43 23.78 3.82
N GLN A 318 12.65 22.69 3.83
CA GLN A 318 13.08 21.39 3.31
C GLN A 318 12.70 21.18 1.84
N MET A 319 11.94 22.09 1.23
CA MET A 319 11.38 21.97 -0.12
C MET A 319 10.61 20.66 -0.35
N GLU A 320 9.79 20.29 0.63
CA GLU A 320 9.08 19.00 0.65
C GLU A 320 7.57 19.20 0.82
N LEU A 321 6.76 18.45 0.07
CA LEU A 321 5.32 18.38 0.27
C LEU A 321 4.97 17.24 1.24
N LEU A 322 4.53 17.61 2.43
CA LEU A 322 4.07 16.69 3.47
C LEU A 322 2.58 16.41 3.33
N TRP A 323 2.22 15.14 3.54
CA TRP A 323 0.84 14.69 3.57
C TRP A 323 0.52 14.33 5.01
N VAL A 324 -0.20 15.20 5.70
CA VAL A 324 -0.55 15.03 7.11
C VAL A 324 -1.88 14.29 7.19
N TYR A 325 -1.86 13.09 7.76
CA TYR A 325 -3.06 12.33 8.10
C TYR A 325 -3.55 12.80 9.47
N LEU A 326 -4.44 13.77 9.50
CA LEU A 326 -4.92 14.42 10.71
C LEU A 326 -6.16 13.71 11.27
N PRO A 327 -6.05 12.97 12.40
CA PRO A 327 -7.22 12.34 13.01
C PRO A 327 -8.25 13.37 13.47
N PRO A 328 -9.54 12.99 13.58
CA PRO A 328 -10.57 13.87 14.13
C PRO A 328 -10.20 14.39 15.52
N GLY A 329 -10.19 15.71 15.69
CA GLY A 329 -9.86 16.38 16.95
C GLY A 329 -8.36 16.52 17.26
N ALA A 330 -7.46 16.01 16.41
CA ALA A 330 -6.02 16.18 16.58
C ALA A 330 -5.54 17.58 16.17
N SER A 331 -4.41 18.00 16.74
CA SER A 331 -3.74 19.25 16.40
C SER A 331 -2.89 19.10 15.15
N LEU A 332 -3.14 19.93 14.13
CA LEU A 332 -2.29 19.97 12.93
C LEU A 332 -0.83 20.28 13.28
N HIS A 333 -0.60 21.19 14.23
CA HIS A 333 0.75 21.56 14.62
C HIS A 333 1.53 20.40 15.24
N GLU A 334 0.87 19.58 16.07
CA GLU A 334 1.51 18.41 16.70
C GLU A 334 1.86 17.33 15.66
N GLU A 335 0.98 17.10 14.69
CA GLU A 335 1.26 16.16 13.60
C GLU A 335 2.38 16.66 12.67
N ILE A 336 2.46 17.98 12.41
CA ILE A 336 3.60 18.58 11.71
C ILE A 336 4.88 18.42 12.53
N THR A 337 4.84 18.60 13.86
CA THR A 337 6.01 18.37 14.72
C THR A 337 6.47 16.92 14.60
N ARG A 338 5.56 15.95 14.59
CA ARG A 338 5.91 14.53 14.42
C ARG A 338 6.59 14.25 13.07
N LEU A 339 6.18 14.95 12.02
CA LEU A 339 6.71 14.76 10.67
C LEU A 339 8.05 15.46 10.43
N THR A 340 8.22 16.65 11.00
CA THR A 340 9.33 17.56 10.66
C THR A 340 10.34 17.77 11.79
N GLY A 341 9.96 17.45 13.02
CA GLY A 341 10.69 17.82 14.22
C GLY A 341 10.55 19.29 14.62
N ILE A 342 9.88 20.14 13.83
CA ILE A 342 9.70 21.56 14.12
C ILE A 342 8.69 21.71 15.28
N PRO A 343 9.06 22.28 16.43
CA PRO A 343 8.15 22.46 17.57
C PRO A 343 6.94 23.31 17.19
N ALA A 344 5.76 22.97 17.70
CA ALA A 344 4.52 23.70 17.42
C ALA A 344 4.62 25.25 17.57
N PRO A 345 5.29 25.81 18.60
CA PRO A 345 5.47 27.27 18.73
C PRO A 345 6.30 27.91 17.62
N ASP A 346 7.14 27.13 16.94
CA ASP A 346 8.04 27.60 15.89
C ASP A 346 7.42 27.50 14.49
N GLN A 347 6.21 26.96 14.38
CA GLN A 347 5.54 26.72 13.11
C GLN A 347 4.69 27.91 12.70
N ILE A 348 5.04 28.53 11.57
CA ILE A 348 4.23 29.56 10.91
C ILE A 348 3.57 28.91 9.70
N LEU A 349 2.23 28.81 9.72
CA LEU A 349 1.43 28.24 8.64
C LEU A 349 0.70 29.34 7.85
N LEU A 350 0.93 29.40 6.54
CA LEU A 350 0.22 30.26 5.61
C LEU A 350 -0.68 29.44 4.68
N TYR A 351 -1.87 29.94 4.36
CA TYR A 351 -2.75 29.40 3.33
C TYR A 351 -3.27 30.53 2.46
N GLU A 352 -3.07 30.42 1.16
CA GLU A 352 -3.48 31.45 0.19
C GLU A 352 -3.01 32.87 0.57
N GLY A 353 -1.80 32.97 1.14
CA GLY A 353 -1.20 34.24 1.58
C GLY A 353 -1.64 34.74 2.96
N GLU A 354 -2.55 34.03 3.64
CA GLU A 354 -3.01 34.41 4.98
C GLU A 354 -2.48 33.48 6.07
N LEU A 355 -2.11 34.05 7.22
CA LEU A 355 -1.75 33.29 8.41
C LEU A 355 -2.92 32.42 8.88
N LEU A 356 -2.66 31.14 9.15
CA LEU A 356 -3.63 30.24 9.75
C LEU A 356 -3.95 30.75 11.17
N ARG A 357 -5.20 31.18 11.37
CA ARG A 357 -5.73 31.58 12.68
C ARG A 357 -6.71 30.51 13.16
N SER A 358 -6.91 30.43 14.47
CA SER A 358 -7.87 29.53 15.11
C SER A 358 -9.26 29.67 14.47
N GLY A 359 -9.86 28.53 14.06
CA GLY A 359 -11.21 28.48 13.49
C GLY A 359 -11.32 28.43 11.95
N LYS A 360 -10.21 28.51 11.19
CA LYS A 360 -10.26 28.24 9.74
C LYS A 360 -10.40 26.73 9.47
N SER A 361 -11.28 26.39 8.54
CA SER A 361 -11.46 25.01 8.05
C SER A 361 -10.14 24.48 7.48
N LEU A 362 -9.63 23.39 8.05
CA LEU A 362 -8.39 22.72 7.64
C LEU A 362 -8.58 21.84 6.38
N CYS A 363 -9.80 21.78 5.84
CA CYS A 363 -10.29 20.65 5.05
C CYS A 363 -10.10 20.76 3.53
N HIS A 364 -9.48 21.82 2.99
CA HIS A 364 -9.53 22.12 1.55
C HIS A 364 -8.16 22.14 0.85
N THR A 365 -7.10 21.68 1.50
CA THR A 365 -5.78 21.66 0.87
C THR A 365 -5.69 20.60 -0.23
N THR A 366 -4.86 20.87 -1.23
CA THR A 366 -4.46 19.90 -2.26
C THR A 366 -2.96 19.98 -2.46
N PRO A 367 -2.31 19.03 -3.17
CA PRO A 367 -0.90 19.16 -3.53
C PRO A 367 -0.56 20.46 -4.28
N LYS A 368 -1.55 21.04 -4.98
CA LYS A 368 -1.41 22.31 -5.73
C LYS A 368 -1.79 23.55 -4.91
N SER A 369 -2.51 23.38 -3.81
CA SER A 369 -2.87 24.44 -2.86
C SER A 369 -2.66 23.93 -1.43
N PRO A 370 -1.40 23.77 -0.98
CA PRO A 370 -1.07 23.32 0.36
C PRO A 370 -1.03 24.50 1.35
N PHE A 371 -0.98 24.18 2.65
CA PHE A 371 -0.42 25.10 3.64
C PHE A 371 1.08 25.27 3.38
N PHE A 372 1.62 26.46 3.53
CA PHE A 372 3.07 26.71 3.53
C PHE A 372 3.56 26.80 4.97
N LEU A 373 4.52 25.94 5.32
CA LEU A 373 5.15 25.89 6.62
C LEU A 373 6.49 26.61 6.59
N PHE A 374 6.65 27.56 7.51
CA PHE A 374 7.92 28.21 7.82
C PHE A 374 8.29 27.91 9.28
N SER A 375 9.59 27.81 9.55
CA SER A 375 10.15 27.65 10.89
C SER A 375 10.75 28.97 11.36
N THR A 376 10.42 29.41 12.57
CA THR A 376 11.12 30.52 13.24
C THR A 376 12.51 30.11 13.74
N SER A 377 12.71 28.82 13.97
CA SER A 377 13.98 28.25 14.38
C SER A 377 14.95 28.18 13.20
N LEU A 378 16.08 28.89 13.31
CA LEU A 378 17.25 28.79 12.42
C LEU A 378 17.92 27.42 12.59
N GLN A 379 17.32 26.34 12.08
CA GLN A 379 18.02 25.07 11.97
C GLN A 379 18.11 24.65 10.50
N GLN A 380 19.36 24.71 10.02
CA GLN A 380 19.93 24.13 8.81
C GLN A 380 18.98 24.05 7.61
N THR A 381 18.97 25.13 6.83
CA THR A 381 18.72 25.01 5.39
C THR A 381 19.62 23.91 4.82
N PRO A 382 19.11 22.92 4.07
CA PRO A 382 19.97 22.00 3.35
C PRO A 382 20.91 22.82 2.47
N SER A 383 22.21 22.71 2.74
CA SER A 383 23.23 23.36 1.92
C SER A 383 23.18 22.74 0.54
N PHE A 384 22.70 23.48 -0.45
CA PHE A 384 23.00 23.16 -1.83
C PHE A 384 24.53 23.21 -1.98
N HIS A 385 25.17 22.07 -2.21
CA HIS A 385 26.50 22.07 -2.79
C HIS A 385 26.38 22.75 -4.16
N ASN A 386 26.87 23.99 -4.23
CA ASN A 386 26.96 24.80 -5.44
C ASN A 386 28.01 24.23 -6.42
N ASP A 387 27.81 22.99 -6.88
CA ASP A 387 28.63 22.41 -7.96
C ASP A 387 27.94 22.54 -9.34
N PHE A 388 26.91 23.40 -9.44
CA PHE A 388 26.44 23.89 -10.73
C PHE A 388 27.24 25.14 -11.14
N GLN A 389 28.32 24.94 -11.87
CA GLN A 389 28.93 26.01 -12.65
C GLN A 389 27.99 26.38 -13.79
N PHE A 390 27.39 27.57 -13.73
CA PHE A 390 26.73 28.14 -14.90
C PHE A 390 27.77 28.28 -16.03
N PRO A 391 27.47 27.82 -17.26
CA PRO A 391 28.37 28.04 -18.38
C PRO A 391 28.58 29.56 -18.57
N PRO A 392 29.82 30.00 -18.90
CA PRO A 392 30.09 31.42 -19.05
C PRO A 392 29.21 32.01 -20.15
N LEU A 393 28.55 33.13 -19.84
CA LEU A 393 27.75 33.89 -20.78
C LEU A 393 28.62 34.29 -21.98
N VAL A 394 28.34 33.69 -23.13
CA VAL A 394 28.96 34.06 -24.41
C VAL A 394 28.41 35.44 -24.80
N LYS A 395 29.28 36.45 -24.86
CA LYS A 395 28.97 37.75 -25.45
C LYS A 395 28.51 37.54 -26.89
N LYS A 396 27.25 37.85 -27.21
CA LYS A 396 26.86 38.16 -28.57
C LYS A 396 27.43 39.54 -28.90
N GLU A 397 28.35 39.60 -29.86
CA GLU A 397 28.77 40.84 -30.47
C GLU A 397 27.61 41.48 -31.25
N GLY A 398 27.43 42.79 -31.07
CA GLY A 398 26.65 43.65 -31.96
C GLY A 398 25.28 44.08 -31.44
N GLY A 399 25.19 45.31 -30.95
CA GLY A 399 23.92 46.03 -30.73
C GLY A 399 23.97 46.98 -29.53
N ASP A 400 24.08 48.29 -29.80
CA ASP A 400 24.13 49.40 -28.84
C ASP A 400 23.07 49.34 -27.73
N LEU A 401 23.51 49.42 -26.48
CA LEU A 401 22.71 49.78 -25.30
C LEU A 401 23.59 50.48 -24.25
N ILE A 402 24.41 51.45 -24.69
CA ILE A 402 25.09 52.38 -23.78
C ILE A 402 24.34 53.72 -23.84
N LYS A 403 23.18 53.79 -23.16
CA LYS A 403 22.61 55.08 -22.74
C LYS A 403 21.94 55.10 -21.36
N ASP A 404 21.72 53.96 -20.69
CA ASP A 404 20.95 53.95 -19.43
C ASP A 404 21.77 53.66 -18.15
N LEU A 405 23.10 53.68 -18.22
CA LEU A 405 23.96 53.42 -17.05
C LEU A 405 24.18 54.62 -16.12
N GLU A 406 23.72 55.82 -16.49
CA GLU A 406 23.82 57.01 -15.62
C GLU A 406 22.60 57.24 -14.72
N SER A 407 21.48 56.51 -14.90
CA SER A 407 20.29 56.64 -14.04
C SER A 407 20.24 55.67 -12.85
N VAL A 408 21.21 54.76 -12.69
CA VAL A 408 21.18 53.71 -11.65
C VAL A 408 21.94 54.08 -10.37
N GLN A 409 22.70 55.19 -10.34
CA GLN A 409 23.41 55.61 -9.12
C GLN A 409 22.56 56.36 -8.08
N GLN A 410 21.26 56.59 -8.32
CA GLN A 410 20.43 57.42 -7.45
C GLN A 410 19.45 56.66 -6.53
N TYR A 411 19.54 55.34 -6.42
CA TYR A 411 18.79 54.55 -5.43
C TYR A 411 19.73 53.80 -4.47
N ARG A 412 20.53 54.57 -3.72
CA ARG A 412 21.01 54.12 -2.41
C ARG A 412 20.01 54.60 -1.37
N ASN A 413 19.51 53.66 -0.57
CA ASN A 413 18.46 53.78 0.45
C ASN A 413 17.02 53.71 -0.09
N THR A 414 16.49 52.49 -0.20
CA THR A 414 15.22 52.02 0.42
C THR A 414 14.87 50.62 -0.10
N SER A 415 14.64 49.68 0.83
CA SER A 415 13.96 48.37 0.77
C SER A 415 13.95 47.49 -0.50
N ALA A 416 14.18 46.19 -0.26
CA ALA A 416 14.16 45.06 -1.19
C ALA A 416 12.91 44.89 -2.09
N ASP A 417 13.15 44.47 -3.34
CA ASP A 417 12.22 43.71 -4.19
C ASP A 417 13.08 42.76 -5.07
N LEU A 418 12.78 41.45 -5.07
CA LEU A 418 13.38 40.47 -5.98
C LEU A 418 12.29 39.96 -6.93
N GLU A 419 12.33 40.37 -8.20
CA GLU A 419 11.44 39.86 -9.24
C GLU A 419 12.07 38.66 -9.95
N CYS A 420 11.37 37.52 -9.95
CA CYS A 420 11.69 36.35 -10.75
C CYS A 420 10.58 36.13 -11.77
N HIS A 421 10.93 36.15 -13.06
CA HIS A 421 9.98 35.90 -14.15
C HIS A 421 9.95 34.41 -14.52
N VAL A 422 8.77 33.80 -14.38
CA VAL A 422 8.44 32.53 -15.03
C VAL A 422 7.13 32.74 -15.81
N ARG A 423 7.26 32.83 -17.14
CA ARG A 423 6.19 32.78 -18.16
C ARG A 423 4.91 33.56 -17.80
N ASP A 424 4.95 34.86 -18.08
CA ASP A 424 3.82 35.77 -18.30
C ASP A 424 2.77 35.99 -17.18
N THR A 425 3.06 35.60 -15.93
CA THR A 425 2.26 36.08 -14.78
C THR A 425 3.18 36.55 -13.64
N ALA A 426 3.05 37.81 -13.22
CA ALA A 426 3.88 38.41 -12.18
C ALA A 426 3.43 37.94 -10.78
N LEU A 427 4.29 37.16 -10.09
CA LEU A 427 4.17 36.86 -8.66
C LEU A 427 5.14 37.78 -7.90
N LYS A 428 4.61 38.78 -7.20
CA LYS A 428 5.39 39.68 -6.33
C LYS A 428 5.55 39.05 -4.95
N LEU A 429 6.68 38.40 -4.69
CA LEU A 429 7.09 38.03 -3.33
C LEU A 429 7.84 39.19 -2.69
N ARG A 430 7.15 39.95 -1.84
CA ARG A 430 7.79 40.96 -0.99
C ARG A 430 8.28 40.32 0.31
N LEU A 431 9.55 39.92 0.33
CA LEU A 431 10.29 39.82 1.58
C LEU A 431 10.78 41.23 1.93
N THR A 432 9.96 41.98 2.66
CA THR A 432 10.39 43.27 3.21
C THR A 432 11.30 43.06 4.43
N ASP A 433 12.26 43.97 4.60
CA ASP A 433 13.32 44.10 5.63
C ASP A 433 12.98 43.71 7.09
N THR A 434 11.72 43.45 7.44
CA THR A 434 11.30 43.04 8.78
C THR A 434 11.81 41.64 9.16
N ALA A 435 12.02 40.73 8.20
CA ALA A 435 12.68 39.45 8.48
C ALA A 435 14.15 39.64 8.87
N ILE A 436 14.80 40.71 8.40
CA ILE A 436 16.21 41.02 8.71
C ILE A 436 16.33 41.68 10.10
N ARG A 437 15.25 42.28 10.64
CA ARG A 437 15.25 42.92 11.98
C ARG A 437 14.71 42.08 13.12
N MET A 438 14.05 40.94 12.88
CA MET A 438 13.63 40.03 13.97
C MET A 438 14.76 39.11 14.47
N PHE A 439 15.97 39.23 13.90
CA PHE A 439 17.21 38.54 14.32
C PHE A 439 18.19 39.44 15.10
N MET A 440 17.76 40.65 15.53
CA MET A 440 18.29 41.34 16.73
C MET A 440 17.25 41.29 17.85
#